data_AF-A0A0N8K3M0-F1
#
_entry.id   AF-A0A0N8K3M0-F1
#
_cell.length_a   1.000
_cell.length_b   1.000
_cell.length_c   1.000
_cell.angle_alpha   90.00
_cell.angle_beta   90.00
_cell.angle_gamma   90.00
#
_symmetry.space_group_name_H-M   'P 1'
#
loop_
_entity.id
_entity.type
_entity.pdbx_description
1 polymer ?
#
loop_
_entity_poly.entity_id
_entity_poly.type
_entity_poly.pdbx_seq_one_letter_code
_entity_poly.pdbx_strand_id
1 'polypeptide(L)'
;MARLFALLRGAPWRNDPDRGAFAYGLAHWLAELNAIHPFREGNGRVQLTFAALLAHRATRTLHLERLEPEAFLTAMIASFNGDESPLARQIAPLL
;
A
#
# COMPACT_ATOMS: atom_id res chain seq x y z
N MET A 1 -0.86 14.84 -4.19
CA MET A 1 -1.99 14.41 -3.35
C MET A 1 -3.32 14.25 -4.11
N ALA A 2 -3.94 15.29 -4.68
CA ALA A 2 -5.28 15.17 -5.28
C ALA A 2 -5.40 14.08 -6.37
N ARG A 3 -4.40 13.97 -7.26
CA ARG A 3 -4.32 12.91 -8.29
C ARG A 3 -4.25 11.51 -7.68
N LEU A 4 -3.40 11.31 -6.67
CA LEU A 4 -3.23 10.02 -5.99
C LEU A 4 -4.56 9.52 -5.37
N PHE A 5 -5.28 10.41 -4.70
CA PHE A 5 -6.56 10.05 -4.07
C PHE A 5 -7.70 9.89 -5.08
N ALA A 6 -7.60 10.49 -6.27
CA ALA A 6 -8.55 10.24 -7.36
C ALA A 6 -8.52 8.78 -7.83
N LEU A 7 -7.36 8.11 -7.76
CA LEU A 7 -7.20 6.69 -8.13
C LEU A 7 -8.08 5.77 -7.28
N LEU A 8 -8.31 6.13 -6.00
CA LEU A 8 -9.11 5.36 -5.05
C LEU A 8 -10.59 5.23 -5.43
N ARG A 9 -11.04 5.93 -6.49
CA ARG A 9 -12.39 5.78 -7.04
C ARG A 9 -12.53 4.56 -7.95
N GLY A 10 -11.46 4.03 -8.52
CA GLY A 10 -11.51 2.88 -9.43
C GLY A 10 -11.38 1.52 -8.72
N ALA A 11 -11.19 0.47 -9.53
CA ALA A 11 -10.56 -0.77 -9.07
C ALA A 11 -9.07 -0.51 -8.72
N PRO A 12 -8.44 -1.33 -7.87
CA PRO A 12 -8.98 -2.49 -7.14
C PRO A 12 -9.69 -2.12 -5.81
N TRP A 13 -9.96 -0.83 -5.57
CA TRP A 13 -10.35 -0.28 -4.27
C TRP A 13 -11.80 -0.53 -3.84
N ARG A 14 -12.59 -1.21 -4.69
CA ARG A 14 -14.00 -1.52 -4.43
C ARG A 14 -14.33 -2.90 -4.99
N ASN A 15 -14.76 -3.83 -4.14
CA ASN A 15 -15.36 -5.12 -4.50
C ASN A 15 -14.58 -5.95 -5.54
N ASP A 16 -13.27 -5.74 -5.69
CA ASP A 16 -12.43 -6.53 -6.59
C ASP A 16 -12.19 -7.90 -5.95
N PRO A 17 -12.34 -9.05 -6.63
CA PRO A 17 -11.98 -10.35 -6.07
C PRO A 17 -10.48 -10.68 -6.18
N ASP A 18 -9.72 -9.97 -7.02
CA ASP A 18 -8.33 -10.29 -7.29
C ASP A 18 -7.41 -9.74 -6.18
N ARG A 19 -6.79 -10.65 -5.43
CA ARG A 19 -5.83 -10.32 -4.37
C ARG A 19 -4.51 -9.79 -4.93
N GLY A 20 -4.06 -10.30 -6.08
CA GLY A 20 -2.84 -9.86 -6.74
C GLY A 20 -2.98 -8.44 -7.28
N ALA A 21 -4.07 -8.16 -7.99
CA ALA A 21 -4.37 -6.81 -8.48
C ALA A 21 -4.47 -5.80 -7.31
N PHE A 22 -5.12 -6.19 -6.21
CA PHE A 22 -5.16 -5.36 -5.00
C PHE A 22 -3.78 -5.11 -4.40
N ALA A 23 -2.94 -6.15 -4.26
CA ALA A 23 -1.59 -6.01 -3.72
C ALA A 23 -0.72 -5.07 -4.57
N TYR A 24 -0.76 -5.20 -5.90
CA TYR A 24 -0.05 -4.30 -6.82
C TYR A 24 -0.59 -2.88 -6.75
N GLY A 25 -1.92 -2.70 -6.75
CA GLY A 25 -2.53 -1.38 -6.61
C GLY A 25 -2.12 -0.70 -5.31
N LEU A 26 -2.15 -1.43 -4.19
CA LEU A 26 -1.76 -0.93 -2.88
C LEU A 26 -0.26 -0.60 -2.81
N ALA A 27 0.60 -1.40 -3.44
CA ALA A 27 2.02 -1.11 -3.57
C ALA A 27 2.26 0.21 -4.31
N HIS A 28 1.63 0.39 -5.47
CA HIS A 28 1.72 1.62 -6.25
C HIS A 28 1.25 2.83 -5.45
N TRP A 29 0.09 2.72 -4.80
CA TRP A 29 -0.47 3.82 -4.01
C TRP A 29 0.42 4.19 -2.82
N LEU A 30 1.01 3.19 -2.14
CA LEU A 30 1.95 3.42 -1.04
C LEU A 30 3.27 4.05 -1.52
N ALA A 31 3.81 3.61 -2.67
CA ALA A 31 5.02 4.18 -3.26
C ALA A 31 4.83 5.67 -3.57
N GLU A 32 3.72 6.03 -4.22
CA GLU A 32 3.36 7.41 -4.52
C GLU A 32 3.16 8.25 -3.25
N LEU A 33 2.44 7.72 -2.24
CA LEU A 33 2.27 8.43 -0.97
C LEU A 33 3.59 8.61 -0.23
N ASN A 34 4.47 7.60 -0.28
CA ASN A 34 5.79 7.64 0.33
C ASN A 34 6.68 8.71 -0.31
N ALA A 35 6.63 8.86 -1.64
CA ALA A 35 7.37 9.90 -2.33
C ALA A 35 6.86 11.32 -2.01
N ILE A 36 5.56 11.48 -1.76
CA ILE A 36 4.99 12.77 -1.33
C ILE A 36 5.43 13.13 0.10
N HIS A 37 5.56 12.13 0.98
CA HIS A 37 5.97 12.28 2.39
C HIS A 37 5.27 13.46 3.11
N PRO A 38 3.93 13.46 3.20
CA PRO A 38 3.13 14.66 3.45
C PRO A 38 3.21 15.23 4.87
N PHE A 39 3.71 14.47 5.85
CA PHE A 39 3.81 14.91 7.24
C PHE A 39 5.26 15.15 7.65
N ARG A 40 5.47 16.03 8.63
CA ARG A 40 6.77 16.25 9.27
C ARG A 40 7.30 14.97 9.93
N GLU A 41 6.43 14.23 10.61
CA GLU A 41 6.72 12.96 11.27
C GLU A 41 5.51 12.02 11.20
N GLY A 42 5.75 10.71 11.33
CA GLY A 42 4.69 9.71 11.43
C GLY A 42 4.12 9.20 10.11
N ASN A 43 4.75 9.48 8.97
CA ASN A 43 4.30 9.01 7.65
C ASN A 43 4.07 7.50 7.60
N GLY A 44 5.03 6.69 8.07
CA GLY A 44 4.91 5.23 8.07
C GLY A 44 3.67 4.73 8.85
N ARG A 45 3.38 5.31 10.02
CA ARG A 45 2.18 4.96 10.81
C ARG A 45 0.91 5.29 10.02
N VAL A 46 0.83 6.49 9.46
CA VAL A 46 -0.36 6.92 8.69
C VAL A 46 -0.54 6.08 7.42
N GLN A 47 0.55 5.78 6.70
CA GLN A 47 0.53 4.95 5.49
C GLN A 47 -0.01 3.54 5.79
N LEU A 48 0.52 2.86 6.81
CA LEU A 48 0.06 1.51 7.17
C LEU A 48 -1.39 1.52 7.68
N THR A 49 -1.77 2.49 8.50
CA THR A 49 -3.17 2.63 8.93
C THR A 49 -4.10 2.88 7.75
N PHE A 50 -3.74 3.75 6.81
CA PHE A 50 -4.55 4.02 5.63
C PHE A 50 -4.66 2.79 4.72
N ALA A 51 -3.55 2.04 4.54
CA ALA A 51 -3.54 0.79 3.80
C ALA A 51 -4.53 -0.23 4.39
N ALA A 52 -4.57 -0.37 5.71
CA ALA A 52 -5.54 -1.23 6.39
C ALA A 52 -7.00 -0.78 6.17
N LEU A 53 -7.26 0.54 6.20
CA LEU A 53 -8.60 1.09 5.90
C LEU A 53 -9.01 0.86 4.43
N LEU A 54 -8.08 0.98 3.49
CA LEU A 54 -8.33 0.65 2.08
C LEU A 54 -8.66 -0.83 1.89
N ALA A 55 -7.90 -1.73 2.53
CA ALA A 55 -8.19 -3.16 2.51
C ALA A 55 -9.58 -3.44 3.08
N HIS A 56 -9.90 -2.87 4.24
CA HIS A 56 -11.21 -3.03 4.88
C HIS A 56 -12.35 -2.56 3.98
N ARG A 57 -12.22 -1.38 3.34
CA ARG A 57 -13.19 -0.86 2.37
C ARG A 57 -13.37 -1.78 1.15
N ALA A 58 -12.33 -2.50 0.76
CA ALA A 58 -12.36 -3.50 -0.31
C ALA A 58 -12.70 -4.91 0.21
N THR A 59 -13.39 -5.00 1.37
CA THR A 59 -13.81 -6.25 2.02
C THR A 59 -12.68 -7.26 2.25
N ARG A 60 -11.46 -6.75 2.53
CA ARG A 60 -10.25 -7.51 2.87
C ARG A 60 -9.75 -7.11 4.25
N THR A 61 -8.92 -7.97 4.83
CA THR A 61 -8.17 -7.66 6.06
C THR A 61 -6.71 -7.54 5.69
N LEU A 62 -6.03 -6.50 6.18
CA LEU A 62 -4.57 -6.39 6.08
C LEU A 62 -3.98 -6.78 7.44
N HIS A 63 -3.39 -7.97 7.51
CA HIS A 63 -2.79 -8.58 8.69
C HIS A 63 -1.42 -7.98 9.01
N LEU A 64 -1.41 -6.71 9.46
CA LEU A 64 -0.19 -5.96 9.77
C LEU A 64 0.67 -6.61 10.87
N GLU A 65 0.09 -7.45 11.72
CA GLU A 65 0.80 -8.25 12.72
C GLU A 65 1.78 -9.27 12.11
N ARG A 66 1.64 -9.58 10.81
CA ARG A 66 2.50 -10.50 10.06
C ARG A 66 3.55 -9.77 9.22
N LEU A 67 3.59 -8.44 9.28
CA LEU A 67 4.51 -7.61 8.52
C LEU A 67 5.92 -7.75 9.10
N GLU A 68 6.89 -8.10 8.24
CA GLU A 68 8.31 -8.08 8.57
C GLU A 68 8.90 -6.68 8.32
N PRO A 69 9.28 -5.92 9.36
CA PRO A 69 9.62 -4.50 9.22
C PRO A 69 10.78 -4.23 8.28
N GLU A 70 11.85 -5.04 8.36
CA GLU A 70 13.05 -4.86 7.55
C GLU A 70 12.76 -5.16 6.07
N ALA A 71 12.07 -6.27 5.78
CA ALA A 71 11.70 -6.64 4.43
C ALA A 71 10.76 -5.61 3.79
N PHE A 72 9.80 -5.09 4.56
CA PHE A 72 8.88 -4.05 4.08
C PHE A 72 9.61 -2.72 3.82
N LEU A 73 10.54 -2.33 4.70
CA LEU A 73 11.37 -1.14 4.50
C LEU A 73 12.24 -1.26 3.25
N THR A 74 12.92 -2.39 3.04
CA THR A 74 13.71 -2.64 1.83
C THR A 74 12.85 -2.56 0.58
N ALA A 75 11.65 -3.15 0.62
CA ALA A 75 10.70 -3.08 -0.49
C ALA A 75 10.20 -1.65 -0.75
N MET A 76 10.01 -0.84 0.29
CA MET A 76 9.64 0.57 0.16
C MET A 76 10.74 1.43 -0.44
N ILE A 77 12.00 1.14 -0.11
CA ILE A 77 13.16 1.80 -0.74
C ILE A 77 13.23 1.42 -2.23
N ALA A 78 13.03 0.14 -2.56
CA ALA A 78 13.02 -0.32 -3.95
C ALA A 78 11.90 0.35 -4.77
N SER A 79 10.70 0.49 -4.20
CA SER A 79 9.57 1.12 -4.89
C SER A 79 9.78 2.61 -5.12
N PHE A 80 10.44 3.31 -4.21
CA PHE A 80 10.83 4.71 -4.41
C PHE A 80 11.80 4.88 -5.60
N ASN A 81 12.62 3.86 -5.86
CA ASN A 81 13.53 3.81 -7.00
C ASN A 81 12.88 3.24 -8.28
N GLY A 82 11.56 3.01 -8.28
CA GLY A 82 10.78 2.62 -9.45
C GLY A 82 10.47 1.12 -9.60
N ASP A 83 10.93 0.26 -8.69
CA ASP A 83 10.51 -1.15 -8.67
C ASP A 83 9.52 -1.42 -7.52
N GLU A 84 8.24 -1.39 -7.85
CA GLU A 84 7.15 -1.63 -6.90
C GLU A 84 6.88 -3.13 -6.66
N SER A 85 7.47 -4.01 -7.47
CA SER A 85 7.22 -5.46 -7.42
C SER A 85 7.59 -6.10 -6.06
N PRO A 86 8.73 -5.76 -5.42
CA PRO A 86 9.05 -6.23 -4.08
C PRO A 86 8.00 -5.83 -3.05
N LEU A 87 7.45 -4.62 -3.14
CA LEU A 87 6.44 -4.14 -2.21
C LEU A 87 5.12 -4.87 -2.38
N ALA A 88 4.68 -5.10 -3.62
CA ALA A 88 3.52 -5.93 -3.90
C ALA A 88 3.69 -7.36 -3.34
N ARG A 89 4.89 -7.94 -3.45
CA ARG A 89 5.22 -9.27 -2.88
C ARG A 89 5.17 -9.28 -1.35
N GLN A 90 5.55 -8.20 -0.68
CA GLN A 90 5.42 -8.07 0.78
C GLN A 90 3.96 -7.87 1.21
N ILE A 91 3.15 -7.18 0.40
CA ILE A 91 1.73 -6.92 0.70
C ILE A 91 0.85 -8.16 0.49
N ALA A 92 1.07 -8.91 -0.59
CA ALA A 92 0.24 -10.06 -0.96
C ALA A 92 -0.02 -11.07 0.18
N PRO A 93 0.97 -11.51 0.99
CA PRO A 93 0.73 -12.43 2.11
C PRO A 93 0.04 -11.79 3.32
N LEU A 94 -0.09 -10.46 3.36
CA LEU A 94 -0.77 -9.72 4.43
C LEU A 94 -2.27 -9.56 4.17
N LEU A 95 -2.73 -9.68 2.92
CA LEU A 95 -4.15 -9.61 2.54
C LEU A 95 -4.89 -10.87 2.96
#